data_AF-A0A9W5X1Y9-F1
#
_entry.id   AF-A0A9W5X1Y9-F1
#
_cell.length_a   1.000
_cell.length_b   1.000
_cell.length_c   1.000
_cell.angle_alpha   90.00
_cell.angle_beta   90.00
_cell.angle_gamma   90.00
#
_symmetry.space_group_name_H-M   'P 1'
#
loop_
_entity.id
_entity.type
_entity.pdbx_description
1 polymer ?
#
loop_
_entity_poly.entity_id
_entity_poly.type
_entity_poly.pdbx_seq_one_letter_code
_entity_poly.pdbx_strand_id
1 'polypeptide(L)'
;MSSHVTRSVVGIEMMAGEECDAIVAAVLEDLPTASVVRMPGMVLLDVPDRLVLRAAVVSDHLGRDWDSRDLNQVVSAYRGYFTRWDSDQVVLSWDADDQGDDEDV
;
A
#
# COMPACT_ATOMS: atom_id res chain seq x y z
N MET A 1 7.64 25.97 3.41
CA MET A 1 7.29 25.65 4.81
C MET A 1 7.04 24.15 4.81
N SER A 2 7.98 23.32 5.28
CA SER A 2 7.70 21.90 5.47
C SER A 2 6.74 21.78 6.64
N SER A 3 5.49 21.45 6.33
CA SER A 3 4.51 21.07 7.33
C SER A 3 4.87 19.64 7.75
N HIS A 4 5.49 19.47 8.92
CA HIS A 4 5.63 18.14 9.51
C HIS A 4 4.22 17.64 9.86
N VAL A 5 3.71 16.70 9.07
CA VAL A 5 2.45 16.01 9.38
C VAL A 5 2.66 15.18 10.65
N THR A 6 1.88 15.46 11.70
CA THR A 6 1.81 14.65 12.91
C THR A 6 1.41 13.23 12.55
N ARG A 7 2.03 12.23 13.19
CA ARG A 7 1.81 10.80 12.97
C ARG A 7 0.35 10.47 12.67
N SER A 8 0.04 10.15 11.41
CA SER A 8 -1.34 10.03 10.91
C SER A 8 -1.51 8.69 10.21
N VAL A 9 -2.66 8.04 10.40
CA VAL A 9 -2.94 6.75 9.78
C VAL A 9 -3.28 6.96 8.31
N VAL A 10 -2.64 6.19 7.43
CA VAL A 10 -3.06 6.01 6.03
C VAL A 10 -3.55 4.59 5.86
N GLY A 11 -4.38 4.36 4.85
CA GLY A 11 -4.85 3.00 4.61
C GLY A 11 -5.66 2.83 3.35
N ILE A 12 -5.82 1.58 2.97
CA ILE A 12 -6.57 1.15 1.80
C ILE A 12 -7.62 0.12 2.19
N GLU A 13 -8.76 0.20 1.54
CA GLU A 13 -9.81 -0.81 1.59
C GLU A 13 -9.79 -1.55 0.27
N MET A 14 -9.75 -2.88 0.34
CA MET A 14 -9.63 -3.75 -0.82
C MET A 14 -10.70 -4.83 -0.81
N MET A 15 -11.17 -5.21 -1.99
CA MET A 15 -11.95 -6.42 -2.17
C MET A 15 -11.09 -7.65 -1.86
N ALA A 16 -11.63 -8.59 -1.08
CA ALA A 16 -10.90 -9.79 -0.70
C ALA A 16 -10.63 -10.69 -1.93
N GLY A 17 -9.42 -11.26 -1.99
CA GLY A 17 -8.95 -12.10 -3.08
C GLY A 17 -7.44 -12.34 -2.97
N GLU A 18 -6.90 -13.15 -3.87
CA GLU A 18 -5.48 -13.54 -3.85
C GLU A 18 -4.52 -12.35 -3.94
N GLU A 19 -4.85 -11.36 -4.78
CA GLU A 19 -4.07 -10.13 -4.91
C GLU A 19 -4.08 -9.29 -3.63
N CYS A 20 -5.24 -9.17 -2.99
CA CYS A 20 -5.35 -8.50 -1.69
C CYS A 20 -4.53 -9.24 -0.61
N ASP A 21 -4.51 -10.58 -0.63
CA ASP A 21 -3.73 -11.36 0.32
C ASP A 21 -2.22 -11.17 0.11
N ALA A 22 -1.76 -11.12 -1.14
CA ALA A 22 -0.36 -10.83 -1.48
C ALA A 22 0.05 -9.41 -1.06
N ILE A 23 -0.80 -8.40 -1.31
CA ILE A 23 -0.56 -7.01 -0.88
C ILE A 23 -0.43 -6.93 0.65
N VAL A 24 -1.34 -7.58 1.38
CA VAL A 24 -1.28 -7.63 2.86
C VAL A 24 -0.01 -8.33 3.35
N ALA A 25 0.39 -9.43 2.72
CA ALA A 25 1.59 -10.16 3.08
C ALA A 25 2.86 -9.31 2.87
N ALA A 26 2.97 -8.64 1.71
CA ALA A 26 4.07 -7.74 1.40
C ALA A 26 4.19 -6.60 2.43
N VAL A 27 3.07 -6.00 2.83
CA VAL A 27 3.07 -4.91 3.82
C VAL A 27 3.43 -5.41 5.22
N LEU A 28 2.97 -6.60 5.60
CA LEU A 28 3.31 -7.19 6.90
C LEU A 28 4.76 -7.67 6.99
N GLU A 29 5.40 -7.97 5.86
CA GLU A 29 6.83 -8.27 5.80
C GLU A 29 7.66 -7.05 6.21
N ASP A 30 7.36 -5.88 5.64
CA ASP A 30 8.07 -4.63 5.94
C ASP A 30 7.62 -4.02 7.28
N LEU A 31 6.34 -4.15 7.62
CA LEU A 31 5.73 -3.59 8.82
C LEU A 31 4.81 -4.60 9.51
N PRO A 32 5.36 -5.49 10.37
CA PRO A 32 4.58 -6.50 11.09
C PRO A 32 3.51 -5.93 12.03
N THR A 33 3.58 -4.64 12.34
CA THR A 33 2.62 -3.92 13.19
C THR A 33 1.48 -3.27 12.41
N ALA A 34 1.40 -3.45 11.09
CA ALA A 34 0.27 -2.96 10.29
C ALA A 34 -1.06 -3.52 10.82
N SER A 35 -2.11 -2.70 10.78
CA SER A 35 -3.45 -3.13 11.20
C SER A 35 -4.18 -3.73 10.02
N VAL A 36 -4.63 -4.98 10.18
CA VAL A 36 -5.38 -5.71 9.14
C VAL A 36 -6.70 -6.18 9.71
N VAL A 37 -7.81 -5.71 9.14
CA VAL A 37 -9.16 -6.16 9.49
C VAL A 37 -9.77 -6.89 8.31
N ARG A 38 -10.06 -8.18 8.52
CA ARG A 38 -10.67 -9.06 7.51
C ARG A 38 -12.17 -9.17 7.75
N MET A 39 -12.95 -8.85 6.73
CA MET A 39 -14.40 -8.95 6.70
C MET A 39 -14.85 -9.82 5.52
N PRO A 40 -16.10 -10.32 5.50
CA PRO A 40 -16.62 -11.03 4.34
C PRO A 40 -16.53 -10.17 3.07
N GLY A 41 -15.68 -10.57 2.12
CA GLY A 41 -15.50 -9.91 0.82
C GLY A 41 -14.61 -8.66 0.83
N MET A 42 -14.05 -8.25 1.98
CA MET A 42 -13.29 -6.99 2.08
C MET A 42 -12.17 -7.09 3.13
N VAL A 43 -11.08 -6.39 2.88
CA VAL A 43 -9.96 -6.24 3.82
C VAL A 43 -9.63 -4.76 3.97
N LEU A 44 -9.45 -4.33 5.21
CA LEU A 44 -8.96 -3.00 5.57
C LEU A 44 -7.51 -3.15 6.01
N LEU A 45 -6.64 -2.37 5.39
CA LEU A 45 -5.21 -2.31 5.70
C LEU A 45 -4.86 -0.88 6.08
N ASP A 46 -4.48 -0.68 7.34
CA ASP A 46 -4.06 0.61 7.87
C ASP A 46 -2.60 0.54 8.37
N VAL A 47 -1.82 1.56 8.04
CA VAL A 47 -0.42 1.72 8.47
C VAL A 47 -0.18 3.13 9.01
N PRO A 48 0.77 3.30 9.95
CA PRO A 48 1.19 4.62 10.38
C PRO A 48 1.97 5.33 9.26
N ASP A 49 1.68 6.62 9.11
CA ASP A 49 2.46 7.62 8.36
C ASP A 49 2.44 7.46 6.84
N ARG A 50 2.87 6.31 6.32
CA ARG A 50 2.97 6.02 4.88
C ARG A 50 2.75 4.54 4.58
N LEU A 51 2.04 4.25 3.51
CA LEU A 51 1.99 2.93 2.87
C LEU A 51 2.85 2.94 1.61
N VAL A 52 3.72 1.95 1.47
CA VAL A 52 4.52 1.71 0.28
C VAL A 52 4.26 0.29 -0.20
N LEU A 53 3.78 0.15 -1.45
CA LEU A 53 3.60 -1.15 -2.10
C LEU A 53 4.62 -1.26 -3.23
N ARG A 54 5.56 -2.20 -3.12
CA ARG A 54 6.55 -2.49 -4.17
C ARG A 54 6.06 -3.64 -5.02
N ALA A 55 5.96 -3.43 -6.33
CA ALA A 55 5.43 -4.41 -7.27
C ALA A 55 6.19 -5.74 -7.23
N ALA A 56 7.52 -5.69 -7.10
CA ALA A 56 8.36 -6.88 -6.96
C ALA A 56 8.00 -7.73 -5.72
N VAL A 57 7.81 -7.10 -4.56
CA VAL A 57 7.48 -7.82 -3.31
C VAL A 57 6.08 -8.41 -3.37
N VAL A 58 5.11 -7.67 -3.92
CA VAL A 58 3.76 -8.20 -4.14
C VAL A 58 3.79 -9.36 -5.13
N SER A 59 4.58 -9.28 -6.20
CA SER A 59 4.75 -10.35 -7.19
C SER A 59 5.32 -11.63 -6.56
N ASP A 60 6.30 -11.50 -5.66
CA ASP A 60 6.89 -12.63 -4.94
C ASP A 60 5.85 -13.35 -4.06
N HIS A 61 5.01 -12.60 -3.34
CA HIS A 61 3.93 -13.18 -2.54
C HIS A 61 2.78 -13.73 -3.40
N LEU A 62 2.52 -13.13 -4.56
CA LEU A 62 1.45 -13.54 -5.48
C LEU A 62 1.85 -14.75 -6.34
N GLY A 63 3.15 -14.99 -6.53
CA GLY A 63 3.67 -16.07 -7.38
C GLY A 63 3.52 -15.81 -8.88
N ARG A 64 3.27 -14.56 -9.29
CA ARG A 64 3.22 -14.10 -10.68
C ARG A 64 3.52 -12.61 -10.74
N ASP A 65 3.90 -12.12 -11.92
CA ASP A 65 4.09 -10.70 -12.17
C ASP A 65 2.82 -9.91 -11.82
N TRP A 66 3.00 -8.86 -11.03
CA TRP A 66 1.97 -7.92 -10.63
C TRP A 66 2.47 -6.50 -10.90
N ASP A 67 1.71 -5.73 -11.67
CA ASP A 67 2.01 -4.33 -11.93
C ASP A 67 1.32 -3.46 -10.88
N SER A 68 1.99 -2.44 -10.35
CA SER A 68 1.40 -1.64 -9.26
C SER A 68 0.09 -0.95 -9.66
N ARG A 69 -0.14 -0.70 -10.96
CA ARG A 69 -1.40 -0.18 -11.51
C ARG A 69 -2.58 -1.13 -11.38
N ASP A 70 -2.33 -2.43 -11.20
CA ASP A 70 -3.35 -3.46 -10.99
C ASP A 70 -4.09 -3.27 -9.66
N LEU A 71 -3.51 -2.54 -8.70
CA LEU A 71 -4.19 -2.13 -7.46
C LEU A 71 -5.58 -1.50 -7.72
N ASN A 72 -5.79 -0.83 -8.87
CA ASN A 72 -7.10 -0.28 -9.28
C ASN A 72 -8.22 -1.34 -9.36
N GLN A 73 -7.88 -2.61 -9.57
CA GLN A 73 -8.85 -3.70 -9.69
C GLN A 73 -9.43 -4.11 -8.34
N VAL A 74 -8.69 -3.90 -7.25
CA VAL A 74 -9.06 -4.38 -5.91
C VAL A 74 -9.39 -3.25 -4.94
N VAL A 75 -8.86 -2.04 -5.12
CA VAL A 75 -9.08 -0.92 -4.20
C VAL A 75 -10.52 -0.39 -4.30
N SER A 76 -11.20 -0.28 -3.16
CA SER A 76 -12.55 0.27 -3.05
C SER A 76 -12.58 1.66 -2.43
N ALA A 77 -11.69 1.93 -1.47
CA ALA A 77 -11.54 3.23 -0.81
C ALA A 77 -10.12 3.39 -0.25
N TYR A 78 -9.73 4.62 0.05
CA TYR A 78 -8.42 4.93 0.63
C TYR A 78 -8.46 6.16 1.53
N ARG A 79 -7.48 6.26 2.43
CA ARG A 79 -7.24 7.36 3.37
C ARG A 79 -5.80 7.84 3.21
N GLY A 80 -5.62 9.00 2.61
CA GLY A 80 -4.32 9.57 2.25
C GLY A 80 -4.32 10.04 0.79
N TYR A 81 -3.19 10.55 0.33
CA TYR A 81 -2.96 10.89 -1.08
C TYR A 81 -2.12 9.81 -1.73
N PHE A 82 -2.53 9.33 -2.90
CA PHE A 82 -1.62 8.59 -3.77
C PHE A 82 -0.61 9.59 -4.33
N THR A 83 0.58 9.62 -3.75
CA THR A 83 1.66 10.54 -4.12
C THR A 83 2.47 9.98 -5.29
N ARG A 84 2.64 8.66 -5.31
CA ARG A 84 3.21 7.89 -6.41
C ARG A 84 2.31 6.72 -6.78
N TRP A 85 2.14 6.50 -8.08
CA TRP A 85 1.49 5.33 -8.63
C TRP A 85 1.97 5.11 -10.08
N ASP A 86 2.97 4.25 -10.25
CA ASP A 86 3.57 3.90 -11.55
C ASP A 86 3.62 2.37 -11.75
N SER A 87 4.52 1.85 -12.58
CA SER A 87 4.65 0.39 -12.78
C SER A 87 5.17 -0.35 -11.56
N ASP A 88 6.01 0.32 -10.76
CA ASP A 88 6.92 -0.34 -9.82
C ASP A 88 6.48 -0.12 -8.37
N GLN A 89 5.81 1.00 -8.07
CA GLN A 89 5.42 1.35 -6.72
C GLN A 89 4.11 2.13 -6.63
N VAL A 90 3.36 1.86 -5.56
CA VAL A 90 2.30 2.74 -5.06
C VAL A 90 2.70 3.30 -3.71
N VAL A 91 2.53 4.61 -3.54
CA VAL A 91 2.78 5.31 -2.27
C VAL A 91 1.52 6.06 -1.85
N LEU A 92 1.09 5.82 -0.62
CA LEU A 92 -0.01 6.54 0.02
C LEU A 92 0.53 7.28 1.23
N SER A 93 0.44 8.61 1.22
CA SER A 93 0.94 9.48 2.28
C SER A 93 0.04 10.70 2.47
N TRP A 94 0.12 11.33 3.63
CA TRP A 94 -0.49 12.66 3.85
C TRP A 94 0.45 13.80 3.43
N ASP A 95 1.74 13.51 3.22
CA ASP A 95 2.70 14.45 2.66
C ASP A 95 2.73 14.30 1.15
N ALA A 96 2.32 15.35 0.42
CA ALA A 96 2.21 15.32 -1.04
C ALA A 96 3.56 15.20 -1.77
N ASP A 97 4.66 15.51 -1.09
CA ASP A 97 6.02 15.44 -1.65
C ASP A 97 6.69 14.07 -1.40
N ASP A 98 6.03 13.15 -0.68
CA ASP A 98 6.56 11.83 -0.34
C ASP A 98 6.41 10.85 -1.50
N GLN A 99 7.47 10.67 -2.27
CA GLN A 99 7.50 9.76 -3.43
C GLN A 99 7.88 8.32 -3.09
N GLY A 100 7.94 7.97 -1.80
CA GLY A 100 8.37 6.66 -1.32
C GLY A 100 9.89 6.50 -1.33
N ASP A 101 10.32 5.26 -1.53
CA ASP A 101 11.73 4.92 -1.54
C ASP A 101 12.29 5.12 -2.97
N ASP A 102 13.40 5.83 -3.10
CA ASP A 102 14.12 5.95 -4.38
C ASP A 102 14.67 4.58 -4.80
N GLU A 103 14.63 4.27 -6.10
CA GLU A 103 15.24 3.05 -6.66
C GLU A 103 16.78 3.07 -6.65
N ASP A 104 17.40 4.14 -6.13
CA ASP A 104 18.85 4.34 -6.13
C ASP A 104 19.51 3.91 -4.81
N VAL A 105 19.64 2.59 -4.59
CA VAL A 105 20.80 1.96 -3.88
C VAL A 105 21.13 0.59 -4.48
#